data_AF-A0A821ZWD6-F1
#
_entry.id   AF-A0A821ZWD6-F1
#
_cell.length_a   1.000
_cell.length_b   1.000
_cell.length_c   1.000
_cell.angle_alpha   90.00
_cell.angle_beta   90.00
_cell.angle_gamma   90.00
#
_symmetry.space_group_name_H-M   'P 1'
#
loop_
_entity.id
_entity.type
_entity.pdbx_description
1 polymer ?
#
loop_
_entity_poly.entity_id
_entity_poly.type
_entity_poly.pdbx_seq_one_letter_code
_entity_poly.pdbx_strand_id
1 'polypeptide(L)' 'VIAGSEADLLMKSWVTEREEEKAKSRDLFNPYFGSVFRTHTVPTYFHRRLARFADVYTSNVCNFHHYP' A
#
# COMPACT_ATOMS: atom_id res chain seq x y z
N VAL A 1 20.49 2.06 34.20
CA VAL A 1 19.69 2.40 33.00
C VAL A 1 19.65 1.15 32.14
N ILE A 2 18.56 0.40 32.19
CA ILE A 2 18.47 -0.94 31.59
C ILE A 2 18.45 -0.75 30.08
N ALA A 3 19.54 -1.13 29.42
CA ALA A 3 19.50 -1.43 27.99
C ALA A 3 18.39 -2.48 27.81
N GLY A 4 17.38 -2.18 27.01
CA GLY A 4 16.29 -3.12 26.73
C GLY A 4 16.87 -4.49 26.34
N SER A 5 16.12 -5.55 26.63
CA SER A 5 16.54 -6.91 26.32
C SER A 5 16.96 -7.03 24.85
N GLU A 6 17.79 -8.02 24.51
CA GLU A 6 18.17 -8.28 23.11
C GLU A 6 16.95 -8.37 22.17
N ALA A 7 15.85 -8.92 22.69
CA ALA A 7 14.56 -8.95 22.01
C ALA A 7 13.98 -7.55 21.74
N ASP A 8 14.12 -6.61 22.68
CA ASP A 8 13.66 -5.22 22.48
C ASP A 8 14.48 -4.49 21.41
N LEU A 9 15.79 -4.78 21.34
CA LEU A 9 16.67 -4.22 20.31
C LEU A 9 16.34 -4.79 18.93
N LEU A 10 16.11 -6.11 18.85
CA LEU A 10 15.69 -6.77 17.63
C LEU A 10 14.34 -6.24 17.14
N MET A 11 13.35 -6.12 18.04
CA MET A 11 12.04 -5.56 17.72
C MET A 11 12.14 -4.13 17.19
N LYS A 12 13.00 -3.29 17.79
CA LYS A 12 13.25 -1.93 17.29
C LYS A 12 13.84 -1.94 15.89
N SER A 13 14.81 -2.82 15.60
CA SER A 13 15.40 -2.91 14.26
C SER A 13 14.36 -3.27 13.20
N TRP A 14 13.47 -4.23 13.48
CA TRP A 14 12.39 -4.62 12.56
C TRP A 14 11.34 -3.53 12.38
N VAL A 15 11.01 -2.78 13.44
CA VAL A 15 10.11 -1.63 13.31
C VAL A 15 10.73 -0.58 12.39
N THR A 16 12.01 -0.26 12.57
CA THR A 16 12.73 0.70 11.71
C THR A 16 12.74 0.24 10.26
N GLU A 17 13.14 -1.00 9.99
CA GLU A 17 13.16 -1.59 8.64
C GLU A 17 11.77 -1.51 7.99
N ARG A 18 10.73 -1.84 8.74
CA ARG A 18 9.34 -1.75 8.26
C ARG A 18 8.95 -0.32 7.90
N GLU A 19 9.35 0.68 8.68
CA GLU A 19 9.04 2.08 8.39
C GLU A 19 9.82 2.60 7.18
N GLU A 20 11.07 2.17 6.99
CA GLU A 20 11.87 2.48 5.79
C GLU A 20 11.21 1.93 4.52
N GLU A 21 10.77 0.66 4.53
CA GLU A 21 10.07 0.06 3.39
C GLU A 21 8.72 0.73 3.12
N LYS A 22 7.98 1.12 4.16
CA LYS A 22 6.74 1.90 4.00
C LYS A 22 7.01 3.26 3.34
N ALA A 23 8.10 3.93 3.69
CA ALA A 23 8.48 5.20 3.09
C ALA A 23 8.81 5.01 1.60
N LYS A 24 9.66 4.03 1.26
CA LYS A 24 9.99 3.69 -0.13
C LYS A 24 8.74 3.39 -0.96
N SER A 25 7.82 2.60 -0.41
CA SER A 25 6.56 2.27 -1.11
C SER A 25 5.68 3.50 -1.36
N ARG A 26 5.76 4.54 -0.52
CA ARG A 26 5.04 5.81 -0.73
C ARG A 26 5.61 6.61 -1.88
N ASP A 27 6.93 6.58 -2.05
CA ASP A 27 7.65 7.36 -3.05
C ASP A 27 7.51 6.79 -4.48
N LEU A 28 6.99 5.56 -4.61
CA LEU A 28 6.65 4.96 -5.92
C LEU A 28 5.42 5.59 -6.58
N PHE A 29 4.63 6.36 -5.82
CA PHE A 29 3.42 6.99 -6.32
C PHE A 29 3.63 8.47 -6.61
N ASN A 30 2.60 9.11 -7.18
CA ASN A 30 2.63 10.55 -7.40
C ASN A 30 2.92 11.28 -6.07
N PRO A 31 3.93 12.18 -6.00
CA PRO A 31 4.34 12.79 -4.74
C PRO A 31 3.30 13.76 -4.15
N TYR A 32 2.36 14.26 -4.97
CA TYR A 32 1.32 15.20 -4.53
C TYR A 32 0.01 14.51 -4.15
N PHE A 33 -0.38 13.47 -4.90
CA PHE A 33 -1.68 12.81 -4.74
C PHE A 33 -1.60 11.37 -4.22
N GLY A 34 -0.41 10.77 -4.21
CA GLY A 34 -0.21 9.37 -3.85
C GLY A 34 -0.90 8.40 -4.81
N SER A 35 -1.32 7.25 -4.28
CA SER A 35 -2.06 6.25 -5.06
C SER A 35 -3.52 6.65 -5.20
N VAL A 36 -4.05 6.52 -6.42
CA VAL A 36 -5.47 6.72 -6.72
C VAL A 36 -6.36 5.72 -5.98
N PHE A 37 -5.82 4.55 -5.58
CA PHE A 37 -6.61 3.49 -4.95
C PHE A 37 -6.49 3.44 -3.42
N ARG A 38 -5.34 3.83 -2.86
CA ARG A 38 -5.10 3.75 -1.40
C ARG A 38 -4.28 4.91 -0.87
N THR A 39 -4.52 5.28 0.39
CA THR A 39 -3.67 6.18 1.17
C THR A 39 -3.23 5.42 2.41
N HIS A 40 -1.95 5.05 2.48
CA HIS A 40 -1.42 4.10 3.46
C HIS A 40 -2.23 2.79 3.46
N THR A 41 -2.93 2.49 4.57
CA THR A 41 -3.74 1.27 4.74
C THR A 41 -5.18 1.45 4.26
N VAL A 42 -5.63 2.68 4.01
CA VAL A 42 -7.04 3.01 3.79
C VAL A 42 -7.35 3.11 2.29
N PRO A 43 -8.45 2.53 1.80
CA PRO A 43 -8.88 2.74 0.41
C PRO A 43 -9.33 4.19 0.18
N THR A 44 -9.05 4.72 -1.00
CA THR A 44 -9.54 6.06 -1.38
C THR A 44 -11.04 6.03 -1.65
N TYR A 45 -11.64 7.22 -1.72
CA TYR A 45 -13.02 7.35 -2.17
C TYR A 45 -13.23 6.78 -3.59
N PHE A 46 -12.25 6.99 -4.49
CA PHE A 46 -12.27 6.40 -5.83
C PHE A 46 -12.36 4.87 -5.78
N HIS A 47 -11.50 4.21 -5.00
CA HIS A 47 -11.54 2.75 -4.85
C HIS A 47 -12.88 2.27 -4.28
N ARG A 48 -13.43 2.94 -3.26
CA ARG A 48 -14.74 2.58 -2.70
C ARG A 48 -15.89 2.73 -3.70
N ARG A 49 -15.84 3.76 -4.55
CA ARG A 49 -16.81 3.97 -5.63
C ARG A 49 -16.67 2.89 -6.69
N LEU A 50 -15.44 2.62 -7.13
CA LEU A 50 -15.15 1.59 -8.12
C LEU A 50 -15.64 0.21 -7.67
N ALA A 51 -15.26 -0.21 -6.46
CA ALA A 51 -15.65 -1.50 -5.89
C ALA A 51 -17.17 -1.65 -5.64
N ARG A 52 -17.92 -0.54 -5.57
CA ARG A 52 -19.37 -0.55 -5.43
C ARG A 52 -20.09 -0.69 -6.76
N PHE A 53 -19.54 -0.09 -7.83
CA PHE A 53 -20.25 0.05 -9.11
C PHE A 53 -19.78 -0.89 -10.20
N ALA A 54 -18.57 -1.42 -10.09
CA ALA A 54 -18.02 -2.34 -11.07
C ALA A 54 -17.76 -3.69 -10.40
N ASP A 55 -18.34 -4.74 -10.95
CA ASP A 55 -18.04 -6.13 -10.54
C ASP A 55 -16.60 -6.49 -10.92
N VAL A 56 -16.12 -5.99 -12.06
CA VAL A 56 -14.75 -6.17 -12.54
C VAL A 56 -14.19 -4.85 -13.06
N TYR A 57 -12.95 -4.54 -12.70
CA TYR A 57 -12.21 -3.38 -13.18
C TYR A 57 -10.92 -3.81 -13.88
N THR A 58 -10.56 -3.12 -14.96
CA THR A 58 -9.32 -3.32 -15.69
C THR A 58 -8.86 -2.01 -16.32
N SER A 59 -7.58 -1.91 -16.68
CA SER A 59 -7.01 -0.72 -17.33
C SER A 59 -7.48 -0.55 -18.78
N ASN A 60 -7.76 -1.65 -19.48
CA ASN A 60 -8.19 -1.66 -20.87
C ASN A 60 -9.16 -2.83 -21.11
N VAL A 61 -10.24 -2.60 -21.85
CA VAL A 61 -11.24 -3.61 -22.21
C VAL A 61 -10.61 -4.81 -22.93
N CYS A 62 -9.56 -4.59 -23.74
CA CYS A 62 -8.84 -5.66 -24.43
C CYS A 62 -8.21 -6.68 -23.47
N ASN A 63 -8.01 -6.34 -22.19
CA ASN A 63 -7.51 -7.29 -21.20
C ASN A 63 -8.47 -8.48 -21.03
N PHE A 64 -9.75 -8.33 -21.35
CA PHE A 64 -10.73 -9.42 -21.31
C PHE A 64 -10.66 -10.38 -22.51
N HIS A 65 -9.91 -10.05 -23.55
CA HIS A 65 -9.91 -10.83 -24.80
C HIS A 65 -9.32 -12.24 -24.67
N HIS A 66 -8.54 -12.49 -23.62
CA HIS A 66 -7.92 -13.79 -23.32
C HIS A 66 -8.65 -14.59 -22.25
N TYR A 67 -9.83 -14.13 -21.81
CA TYR A 67 -10.67 -14.87 -20.88
C TYR A 67 -11.73 -15.66 -21.68
N PRO A 68 -11.94 -16.95 -21.34
CA PRO A 68 -12.87 -17.83 -22.06
C PRO A 68 -14.33 -17.37 -21.98
#